data_AF-A0A6A0GRR5-F1
#
_entry.id   AF-A0A6A0GRR5-F1
#
_cell.length_a   1.000
_cell.length_b   1.000
_cell.length_c   1.000
_cell.angle_alpha   90.00
_cell.angle_beta   90.00
_cell.angle_gamma   90.00
#
_symmetry.space_group_name_H-M   'P 1'
#
loop_
_entity.id
_entity.type
_entity.pdbx_description
1 polymer ?
#
loop_
_entity_poly.entity_id
_entity_poly.type
_entity_poly.pdbx_seq_one_letter_code
_entity_poly.pdbx_strand_id
1 'polypeptide(L)'
;MEEPSKEFSALLSHAVQERLKTVIEKLSVIAEHRIDIIKNEPRYEVLQDVKGQLRFLEDLDRLEKKRKDEVEREMLLRAAKSRNKNEDPEQAKLKAKAKEMQRAEMEEMRQRDANMAALKALQGPRKKAKVDNADDMPLRQRTKRVNMRDLTFLMEQEKDLNKSNLLYRTYLK
;
A
#
# COMPACT_ATOMS: atom_id res chain seq x y z
N MET A 1 -3.93 13.07 -50.02
CA MET A 1 -2.75 12.18 -50.02
C MET A 1 -3.11 10.99 -50.90
N GLU A 2 -2.19 10.53 -51.75
CA GLU A 2 -2.39 9.32 -52.54
C GLU A 2 -2.54 8.10 -51.62
N GLU A 3 -3.33 7.13 -52.07
CA GLU A 3 -3.58 5.91 -51.32
C GLU A 3 -2.30 5.05 -51.31
N PRO A 4 -1.84 4.59 -50.14
CA PRO A 4 -0.60 3.82 -50.05
C PRO A 4 -0.71 2.52 -50.84
N SER A 5 0.40 2.09 -51.45
CA SER A 5 0.46 0.79 -52.13
C SER A 5 0.01 -0.35 -51.22
N LYS A 6 -0.66 -1.35 -51.80
CA LYS A 6 -1.10 -2.56 -51.09
C LYS A 6 0.07 -3.30 -50.43
N GLU A 7 1.23 -3.31 -51.08
CA GLU A 7 2.45 -3.93 -50.55
C GLU A 7 2.96 -3.22 -49.29
N PHE A 8 2.94 -1.88 -49.31
CA PHE A 8 3.32 -1.08 -48.14
C PHE A 8 2.39 -1.34 -46.96
N SER A 9 1.08 -1.37 -47.21
CA SER A 9 0.08 -1.67 -46.18
C SER A 9 0.26 -3.07 -45.58
N ALA A 10 0.60 -4.07 -46.42
CA ALA A 10 0.89 -5.43 -45.96
C ALA A 10 2.16 -5.48 -45.09
N LEU A 11 3.23 -4.79 -45.49
CA LEU A 11 4.47 -4.70 -44.72
C LEU A 11 4.25 -4.04 -43.36
N LEU A 12 3.54 -2.92 -43.33
CA LEU A 12 3.21 -2.21 -42.09
C LEU A 12 2.36 -3.08 -41.15
N SER A 13 1.35 -3.76 -41.69
CA SER A 13 0.52 -4.70 -40.92
C SER A 13 1.36 -5.81 -40.29
N HIS A 14 2.28 -6.40 -41.06
CA HIS A 14 3.18 -7.43 -40.54
C HIS A 14 4.11 -6.89 -39.45
N ALA A 15 4.69 -5.70 -39.64
CA ALA A 15 5.55 -5.07 -38.63
C ALA A 15 4.80 -4.76 -37.32
N VAL A 16 3.56 -4.28 -37.42
CA VAL A 16 2.68 -4.06 -36.25
C VAL A 16 2.34 -5.38 -35.57
N GLN A 17 2.01 -6.43 -36.32
CA GLN A 17 1.74 -7.75 -35.79
C GLN A 17 2.95 -8.30 -35.01
N GLU A 18 4.15 -8.25 -35.57
CA GLU A 18 5.37 -8.72 -34.90
C GLU A 18 5.67 -7.91 -33.63
N ARG A 19 5.42 -6.59 -33.66
CA ARG A 19 5.53 -5.75 -32.46
C ARG A 19 4.55 -6.17 -31.37
N LEU A 20 3.29 -6.41 -31.73
CA LEU A 20 2.25 -6.86 -30.78
C LEU A 20 2.57 -8.25 -30.22
N LYS A 21 3.03 -9.17 -31.05
CA LYS A 21 3.48 -10.50 -30.65
C LYS A 21 4.59 -10.42 -29.60
N THR A 22 5.62 -9.61 -29.85
CA THR A 22 6.72 -9.36 -28.89
C THR A 22 6.21 -8.83 -27.56
N VAL A 23 5.27 -7.88 -27.58
CA VAL A 23 4.66 -7.33 -26.35
C VAL A 23 3.90 -8.41 -25.59
N ILE A 24 3.12 -9.25 -26.27
CA ILE A 24 2.34 -10.34 -25.66
C ILE A 24 3.25 -11.42 -25.05
N GLU A 25 4.34 -11.78 -25.73
CA GLU A 25 5.33 -12.74 -25.22
C GLU A 25 5.94 -12.24 -23.91
N LYS A 26 6.36 -10.97 -23.88
CA LYS A 26 6.89 -10.35 -22.66
C LYS A 26 5.85 -10.30 -21.53
N LEU A 27 4.60 -9.93 -21.84
CA LEU A 27 3.52 -9.93 -20.85
C LEU A 27 3.20 -11.33 -20.32
N SER A 28 3.32 -12.36 -21.16
CA SER A 28 3.12 -13.75 -20.74
C SER A 28 4.15 -14.17 -19.70
N VAL A 29 5.43 -13.87 -19.94
CA VAL A 29 6.52 -14.13 -18.99
C VAL A 29 6.33 -13.37 -17.67
N ILE A 30 5.94 -12.09 -17.74
CA ILE A 30 5.66 -11.28 -16.54
C ILE A 30 4.49 -11.87 -15.74
N ALA A 31 3.40 -12.23 -16.42
CA ALA A 31 2.22 -12.79 -15.78
C ALA A 31 2.51 -14.15 -15.14
N GLU A 32 3.42 -14.94 -15.73
CA GLU A 32 3.92 -16.21 -15.19
C GLU A 32 4.73 -15.99 -13.92
N HIS A 33 5.77 -15.17 -13.95
CA HIS A 33 6.59 -14.88 -12.77
C HIS A 33 5.78 -14.33 -11.59
N ARG A 34 4.75 -13.53 -11.87
CA ARG A 34 3.90 -12.96 -10.82
C ARG A 34 3.06 -14.01 -10.07
N ILE A 35 2.64 -15.08 -10.75
CA ILE A 35 1.84 -16.14 -10.11
C ILE A 35 2.70 -17.32 -9.65
N ASP A 36 3.99 -17.29 -9.97
CA ASP A 36 4.91 -18.36 -9.65
C ASP A 36 5.14 -18.46 -8.12
N ILE A 37 5.20 -19.70 -7.62
CA ILE A 37 5.41 -20.00 -6.21
C ILE A 37 6.78 -20.66 -6.09
N ILE A 38 7.80 -19.83 -6.21
CA ILE A 38 9.22 -20.26 -6.18
C ILE A 38 9.54 -21.01 -4.87
N LYS A 39 8.81 -20.74 -3.78
CA LYS A 39 8.96 -21.45 -2.50
C LYS A 39 8.67 -22.95 -2.55
N ASN A 40 7.95 -23.41 -3.56
CA ASN A 40 7.65 -24.83 -3.74
C ASN A 40 8.74 -25.56 -4.54
N GLU A 41 9.72 -24.83 -5.10
CA GLU A 41 10.84 -25.44 -5.82
C GLU A 41 11.74 -26.21 -4.86
N PRO A 42 12.09 -27.49 -5.13
CA PRO A 42 12.91 -28.31 -4.24
C PRO A 42 14.30 -27.73 -3.93
N ARG A 43 14.79 -26.82 -4.77
CA ARG A 43 16.10 -26.15 -4.61
C ARG A 43 15.99 -24.73 -4.06
N TYR A 44 14.80 -24.30 -3.64
CA TYR A 44 14.61 -22.96 -3.09
C TYR A 44 15.27 -22.84 -1.71
N GLU A 45 16.17 -21.86 -1.58
CA GLU A 45 16.85 -21.54 -0.33
C GLU A 45 16.66 -20.06 0.00
N VAL A 46 16.31 -19.76 1.26
CA VAL A 46 16.15 -18.39 1.74
C VAL A 46 17.51 -17.88 2.22
N LEU A 47 18.15 -17.01 1.42
CA LEU A 47 19.44 -16.43 1.78
C LEU A 47 19.33 -15.22 2.72
N GLN A 48 18.30 -14.39 2.55
CA GLN A 48 18.13 -13.13 3.28
C GLN A 48 16.65 -12.81 3.53
N ASP A 49 16.33 -12.33 4.74
CA ASP A 49 14.99 -11.83 5.07
C ASP A 49 14.90 -10.30 4.88
N VAL A 50 15.01 -9.85 3.63
CA VAL A 50 14.93 -8.42 3.28
C VAL A 50 13.57 -7.83 3.68
N LYS A 51 12.49 -8.62 3.60
CA LYS A 51 11.15 -8.16 3.96
C LYS A 51 11.02 -7.92 5.47
N GLY A 52 11.56 -8.81 6.29
CA GLY A 52 11.65 -8.63 7.74
C GLY A 52 12.52 -7.42 8.10
N GLN A 53 13.67 -7.28 7.44
CA GLN A 53 14.56 -6.11 7.63
C GLN A 53 13.86 -4.78 7.31
N LEU A 54 13.13 -4.70 6.20
CA LEU A 54 12.34 -3.50 5.85
C LEU A 54 11.25 -3.22 6.88
N ARG A 55 10.52 -4.25 7.33
CA ARG A 55 9.50 -4.08 8.37
C ARG A 55 10.10 -3.57 9.68
N PHE A 56 11.28 -4.06 10.06
CA PHE A 56 11.99 -3.59 11.23
C PHE A 56 12.34 -2.09 11.12
N LEU A 57 12.79 -1.62 9.96
CA LEU A 57 13.03 -0.19 9.73
C LEU A 57 11.74 0.63 9.82
N GLU A 58 10.64 0.16 9.22
CA GLU A 58 9.33 0.82 9.34
C GLU A 58 8.85 0.92 10.80
N ASP A 59 9.10 -0.12 11.60
CA ASP A 59 8.73 -0.13 13.02
C ASP A 59 9.63 0.78 13.87
N LEU A 60 10.92 0.91 13.51
CA LEU A 60 11.82 1.91 14.11
C LEU A 60 11.34 3.34 13.83
N ASP A 61 10.97 3.65 12.59
CA ASP A 61 10.46 4.97 12.22
C ASP A 61 9.17 5.31 12.99
N ARG A 62 8.27 4.32 13.15
CA ARG A 62 7.06 4.46 13.97
C ARG A 62 7.39 4.71 15.44
N LEU A 63 8.38 4.02 15.98
CA LEU A 63 8.79 4.19 17.37
C LEU A 63 9.42 5.57 17.60
N GLU A 64 10.27 6.03 16.68
CA GLU A 64 10.86 7.37 16.76
C GLU A 64 9.79 8.46 16.71
N LYS A 65 8.80 8.31 15.83
CA LYS A 65 7.65 9.23 15.77
C LYS A 65 6.88 9.25 17.09
N LYS A 66 6.55 8.09 17.65
CA LYS A 66 5.85 8.01 18.95
C LYS A 66 6.64 8.70 20.05
N ARG A 67 7.96 8.48 20.12
CA ARG A 67 8.81 9.14 21.11
C ARG A 67 8.83 10.66 20.94
N LYS A 68 8.85 11.18 19.70
CA LYS A 68 8.74 12.63 19.44
C LYS A 68 7.40 13.19 19.90
N ASP A 69 6.31 12.51 19.57
CA ASP A 69 4.95 12.90 19.97
C ASP A 69 4.79 12.89 21.51
N GLU A 70 5.36 11.88 22.19
CA GLU A 70 5.38 11.77 23.65
C GLU A 70 6.17 12.90 24.31
N VAL A 71 7.32 13.28 23.76
CA VAL A 71 8.13 14.40 24.25
C VAL A 71 7.40 15.74 24.08
N GLU A 72 6.76 15.99 22.93
CA GLU A 72 5.95 17.21 22.72
C GLU A 72 4.80 17.27 23.73
N ARG A 73 4.14 16.14 23.94
CA ARG A 73 3.05 16.02 24.91
C ARG A 73 3.52 16.25 26.34
N GLU A 74 4.65 15.68 26.74
CA GLU A 74 5.24 15.90 28.07
C GLU A 74 5.59 17.38 28.29
N MET A 75 6.15 18.05 27.27
CA MET A 75 6.44 19.48 27.31
C MET A 75 5.18 20.32 27.54
N LEU A 76 4.09 20.02 26.83
CA LEU A 76 2.79 20.69 27.01
C LEU A 76 2.20 20.45 28.41
N LEU A 77 2.26 19.21 28.91
CA LEU A 77 1.81 18.87 30.27
C LEU A 77 2.63 19.58 31.34
N ARG A 78 3.96 19.71 31.14
CA ARG A 78 4.85 20.44 32.03
C ARG A 78 4.54 21.94 32.05
N ALA A 79 4.27 22.53 30.88
CA ALA A 79 3.82 23.93 30.78
C ALA A 79 2.49 24.15 31.52
N ALA A 80 1.54 23.22 31.41
CA ALA A 80 0.25 23.32 32.11
C ALA A 80 0.36 23.27 33.64
N LYS A 81 1.34 22.54 34.18
CA LYS A 81 1.60 22.44 35.63
C LYS A 81 2.36 23.65 36.20
N SER A 82 2.89 24.53 35.35
CA SER A 82 3.58 25.74 35.79
C SER A 82 2.64 26.71 36.51
N ARG A 83 3.07 27.23 37.66
CA ARG A 83 2.31 28.16 38.52
C ARG A 83 2.83 29.61 38.45
N ASN A 84 3.60 29.96 37.42
CA ASN A 84 4.15 31.31 37.31
C ASN A 84 3.03 32.33 37.05
N LYS A 85 3.05 33.47 37.76
CA LYS A 85 1.96 34.48 37.76
C LYS A 85 2.21 35.63 36.78
N ASN A 86 3.44 35.78 36.30
CA ASN A 86 3.83 36.77 35.28
C ASN A 86 4.04 36.05 33.92
N GLU A 87 2.99 35.44 33.36
CA GLU A 87 3.10 34.65 32.11
C GLU A 87 3.14 35.55 30.86
N ASP A 88 4.13 35.30 30.00
CA ASP A 88 4.25 35.78 28.61
C ASP A 88 3.04 35.27 27.79
N PRO A 89 2.40 36.07 26.90
CA PRO A 89 1.30 35.63 26.03
C PRO A 89 1.55 34.31 25.28
N GLU A 90 2.80 33.97 24.95
CA GLU A 90 3.16 32.68 24.36
C GLU A 90 2.97 31.49 25.34
N GLN A 91 3.27 31.66 26.63
CA GLN A 91 3.05 30.62 27.65
C GLN A 91 1.56 30.38 27.93
N ALA A 92 0.73 31.43 27.87
CA ALA A 92 -0.72 31.30 28.00
C ALA A 92 -1.33 30.44 26.87
N LYS A 93 -0.86 30.62 25.63
CA LYS A 93 -1.28 29.78 24.49
C LYS A 93 -0.89 28.32 24.67
N LEU A 94 0.33 28.04 25.11
CA LEU A 94 0.80 26.67 25.38
C LEU A 94 -0.04 25.97 26.45
N LYS A 95 -0.42 26.68 27.50
CA LYS A 95 -1.28 26.20 28.58
C LYS A 95 -2.71 25.93 28.12
N ALA A 96 -3.26 26.79 27.26
CA ALA A 96 -4.56 26.56 26.62
C ALA A 96 -4.55 25.32 25.72
N LYS A 97 -3.53 25.19 24.86
CA LYS A 97 -3.31 24.02 23.98
C LYS A 97 -3.19 22.73 24.79
N ALA A 98 -2.49 22.76 25.93
CA ALA A 98 -2.35 21.60 26.81
C ALA A 98 -3.68 21.19 27.48
N LYS A 99 -4.51 22.16 27.91
CA LYS A 99 -5.83 21.88 28.50
C LYS A 99 -6.82 21.33 27.47
N GLU A 100 -6.77 21.83 26.23
CA GLU A 100 -7.55 21.31 25.11
C GLU A 100 -7.15 19.88 24.76
N MET A 101 -5.83 19.60 24.68
CA MET A 101 -5.31 18.25 24.44
C MET A 101 -5.77 17.24 25.50
N GLN A 102 -5.73 17.60 26.79
CA GLN A 102 -6.25 16.73 27.87
C GLN A 102 -7.74 16.44 27.74
N ARG A 103 -8.53 17.44 27.33
CA ARG A 103 -9.98 17.28 27.15
C ARG A 103 -10.28 16.35 25.97
N ALA A 104 -9.60 16.56 24.84
CA ALA A 104 -9.74 15.74 23.64
C ALA A 104 -9.38 14.27 23.92
N GLU A 105 -8.30 14.02 24.67
CA GLU A 105 -7.88 12.66 25.00
C GLU A 105 -8.87 11.93 25.93
N MET A 106 -9.40 12.62 26.94
CA MET A 106 -10.43 12.05 27.82
C MET A 106 -11.72 11.72 27.05
N GLU A 107 -12.07 12.57 26.09
CA GLU A 107 -13.22 12.34 25.20
C GLU A 107 -12.98 11.18 24.24
N GLU A 108 -11.78 11.04 23.68
CA GLU A 108 -11.40 9.89 22.84
C GLU A 108 -11.44 8.57 23.63
N MET A 109 -10.91 8.55 24.86
CA MET A 109 -10.98 7.37 25.73
C MET A 109 -12.43 6.96 25.99
N ARG A 110 -13.28 7.93 26.32
CA ARG A 110 -14.73 7.71 26.52
C ARG A 110 -15.40 7.18 25.25
N GLN A 111 -15.04 7.71 24.08
CA GLN A 111 -15.57 7.25 22.81
C GLN A 111 -15.10 5.81 22.47
N ARG A 112 -13.85 5.47 22.75
CA ARG A 112 -13.32 4.10 22.58
C ARG A 112 -14.05 3.11 23.47
N ASP A 113 -14.30 3.45 24.73
CA ASP A 113 -15.06 2.60 25.65
C ASP A 113 -16.51 2.41 25.20
N ALA A 114 -17.16 3.49 24.74
CA ALA A 114 -18.50 3.42 24.16
C ALA A 114 -18.56 2.53 22.92
N ASN A 115 -17.58 2.66 22.01
CA ASN A 115 -17.48 1.82 20.80
C ASN A 115 -17.23 0.35 21.15
N MET A 116 -16.39 0.07 22.15
CA MET A 116 -16.13 -1.29 22.62
C MET A 116 -17.39 -1.92 23.22
N ALA A 117 -18.15 -1.16 24.01
CA ALA A 117 -19.43 -1.60 24.57
C ALA A 117 -20.47 -1.87 23.46
N ALA A 118 -20.57 -1.00 22.46
CA ALA A 118 -21.44 -1.19 21.31
C ALA A 118 -21.10 -2.46 20.50
N LEU A 119 -19.80 -2.72 20.27
CA LEU A 119 -19.35 -3.94 19.59
C LEU A 119 -19.68 -5.21 20.38
N LYS A 120 -19.50 -5.20 21.71
CA LYS A 120 -19.90 -6.32 22.59
C LYS A 120 -21.40 -6.57 22.54
N ALA A 121 -22.22 -5.51 22.47
CA ALA A 121 -23.67 -5.63 22.33
C ALA A 121 -24.11 -6.15 20.94
N LEU A 122 -23.44 -5.74 19.86
CA LEU A 122 -23.70 -6.24 18.51
C LEU A 122 -23.33 -7.73 18.34
N GLN A 123 -22.35 -8.23 19.09
CA GLN A 123 -21.97 -9.65 19.14
C GLN A 123 -22.77 -10.46 20.18
N GLY A 124 -24.04 -10.10 20.41
CA GLY A 124 -25.01 -11.02 21.03
C GLY A 124 -25.08 -12.37 20.28
N PRO A 125 -25.69 -13.43 20.84
CA PRO A 125 -25.53 -14.82 20.42
C PRO A 125 -26.10 -15.10 19.02
N ARG A 126 -25.39 -14.67 17.99
CA ARG A 126 -25.56 -15.11 16.61
C ARG A 126 -24.61 -16.27 16.39
N LYS A 127 -25.19 -17.44 16.10
CA LYS A 127 -24.50 -18.63 15.60
C LYS A 127 -23.56 -18.20 14.46
N LYS A 128 -22.26 -18.08 14.75
CA LYS A 128 -21.25 -17.97 13.70
C LYS A 128 -21.25 -19.32 12.98
N ALA A 129 -21.73 -19.35 11.74
CA ALA A 129 -21.37 -20.43 10.84
C ALA A 129 -19.83 -20.45 10.79
N LYS A 130 -19.24 -21.56 11.23
CA LYS A 130 -17.81 -21.79 11.08
C LYS A 130 -17.56 -21.81 9.58
N VAL A 131 -16.82 -20.83 9.09
CA VAL A 131 -16.24 -20.88 7.76
C VAL A 131 -15.02 -21.79 7.93
N ASP A 132 -15.19 -23.05 7.55
CA ASP A 132 -14.12 -24.03 7.63
C ASP A 132 -12.91 -23.58 6.81
N ASN A 133 -11.74 -23.88 7.37
CA ASN A 133 -10.41 -23.50 6.90
C ASN A 133 -10.25 -23.76 5.40
N ALA A 134 -10.00 -22.69 4.65
CA ALA A 134 -9.76 -22.70 3.21
C ALA A 134 -8.27 -22.96 2.86
N ASP A 135 -7.56 -23.75 3.67
CA ASP A 135 -6.11 -23.97 3.50
C ASP A 135 -5.75 -25.25 2.75
N ASP A 136 -6.72 -26.03 2.26
CA ASP A 136 -6.42 -27.31 1.58
C ASP A 136 -7.17 -27.54 0.26
N MET A 137 -7.48 -26.45 -0.46
CA MET A 137 -8.02 -26.57 -1.80
C MET A 137 -6.88 -26.87 -2.79
N PRO A 138 -6.97 -27.97 -3.57
CA PRO A 138 -5.96 -28.27 -4.59
C PRO A 138 -5.84 -27.08 -5.55
N LEU A 139 -4.59 -26.73 -5.89
CA LEU A 139 -4.21 -25.61 -6.75
C LEU A 139 -4.92 -25.74 -8.12
N ARG A 140 -6.12 -25.17 -8.23
CA ARG A 140 -6.77 -24.95 -9.52
C ARG A 140 -5.77 -24.20 -10.39
N GLN A 141 -5.45 -24.74 -11.57
CA GLN A 141 -4.72 -23.99 -12.59
C GLN A 141 -5.48 -22.70 -12.86
N ARG A 142 -5.02 -21.62 -12.24
CA ARG A 142 -5.63 -20.31 -12.34
C ARG A 142 -5.30 -19.82 -13.74
N THR A 143 -6.32 -19.46 -14.52
CA THR A 143 -6.11 -18.90 -15.86
C THR A 143 -5.09 -17.76 -15.77
N LYS A 144 -3.98 -17.88 -16.50
CA LYS A 144 -2.96 -16.84 -16.57
C LYS A 144 -3.58 -15.63 -17.25
N ARG A 145 -3.85 -14.58 -16.48
CA ARG A 145 -4.42 -13.31 -16.99
C ARG A 145 -3.40 -12.20 -16.81
N VAL A 146 -3.19 -11.45 -17.87
CA VAL A 146 -2.43 -10.20 -17.81
C VAL A 146 -3.27 -9.16 -17.06
N ASN A 147 -2.65 -8.41 -16.15
CA ASN A 147 -3.28 -7.32 -15.44
C ASN A 147 -2.63 -5.97 -15.80
N MET A 148 -3.25 -4.87 -15.35
CA MET A 148 -2.70 -3.53 -15.62
C MET A 148 -1.31 -3.30 -15.02
N ARG A 149 -0.95 -3.99 -13.93
CA ARG A 149 0.40 -3.87 -13.34
C ARG A 149 1.46 -4.50 -14.24
N ASP A 150 1.16 -5.61 -14.90
CA ASP A 150 2.10 -6.22 -15.86
C ASP A 150 2.35 -5.30 -17.04
N LEU A 151 1.29 -4.63 -17.52
CA LEU A 151 1.38 -3.68 -18.61
C LEU A 151 2.20 -2.45 -18.21
N THR A 152 1.93 -1.87 -17.04
CA THR A 152 2.73 -0.75 -16.51
C THR A 152 4.18 -1.15 -16.33
N PHE A 153 4.45 -2.31 -15.72
CA PHE A 153 5.80 -2.84 -15.52
C PHE A 153 6.54 -3.01 -16.86
N LEU A 154 5.91 -3.63 -17.86
CA LEU A 154 6.53 -3.78 -19.18
C LEU A 154 6.84 -2.42 -19.82
N MET A 155 5.91 -1.48 -19.78
CA MET A 155 6.09 -0.15 -20.36
C MET A 155 7.21 0.63 -19.69
N GLU A 156 7.41 0.47 -18.38
CA GLU A 156 8.52 1.10 -17.64
C GLU A 156 9.90 0.59 -18.08
N GLN A 157 10.02 -0.69 -18.44
CA GLN A 157 11.28 -1.30 -18.87
C GLN A 157 11.61 -1.03 -20.35
N GLU A 158 10.60 -0.90 -21.21
CA GLU A 158 10.79 -0.73 -22.66
C GLU A 158 11.06 0.75 -23.01
N LYS A 159 12.22 1.04 -23.60
CA LYS A 159 12.63 2.42 -23.98
C LYS A 159 11.63 3.16 -24.88
N ASP A 160 10.92 2.42 -25.74
CA ASP A 160 9.94 3.02 -26.66
C ASP A 160 8.60 3.35 -25.97
N LEU A 161 8.30 2.69 -24.85
CA LEU A 161 7.01 2.77 -24.16
C LEU A 161 7.09 3.58 -22.86
N ASN A 162 8.29 3.72 -22.28
CA ASN A 162 8.49 4.36 -20.98
C ASN A 162 8.21 5.87 -20.94
N LYS A 163 8.01 6.48 -22.10
CA LYS A 163 7.57 7.88 -22.26
C LYS A 163 6.25 7.99 -23.02
N SER A 164 5.54 6.88 -23.20
CA SER A 164 4.28 6.87 -23.94
C SER A 164 3.18 7.57 -23.14
N ASN A 165 2.25 8.23 -23.86
CA ASN A 165 1.07 8.82 -23.25
C ASN A 165 0.22 7.75 -22.54
N LEU A 166 0.20 6.53 -23.08
CA LEU A 166 -0.47 5.39 -22.48
C LEU A 166 0.06 5.09 -21.08
N LEU A 167 1.39 5.03 -20.90
CA LEU A 167 1.99 4.80 -19.58
C LEU A 167 1.62 5.90 -18.59
N TYR A 168 1.77 7.17 -18.98
CA TYR A 168 1.46 8.28 -18.08
C TYR A 168 -0.01 8.28 -17.64
N ARG A 169 -0.93 7.92 -18.53
CA ARG A 169 -2.34 7.73 -18.17
C ARG A 169 -2.56 6.64 -17.13
N THR A 170 -1.71 5.61 -17.07
CA THR A 170 -1.83 4.57 -16.04
C THR A 170 -1.48 5.06 -14.63
N TYR A 171 -0.68 6.13 -14.50
CA TYR A 171 -0.31 6.71 -13.21
C TYR A 171 -1.33 7.69 -12.64
N LEU A 172 -2.18 8.27 -13.50
CA LEU A 172 -3.15 9.31 -13.13
C LEU A 172 -4.45 8.73 -12.54
N LYS A 173 -4.35 7.70 -11.70
CA LYS A 173 -5.52 7.13 -11.01
C LYS A 173 -6.21 8.14 -10.10
#